data_AF-A0A2A8Q074-F1
#
_entry.id   AF-A0A2A8Q074-F1
#
_cell.length_a   1.000
_cell.length_b   1.000
_cell.length_c   1.000
_cell.angle_alpha   90.00
_cell.angle_beta   90.00
_cell.angle_gamma   90.00
#
_symmetry.space_group_name_H-M   'P 1'
#
loop_
_entity.id
_entity.type
_entity.pdbx_description
1 polymer ?
#
loop_
_entity_poly.entity_id
_entity_poly.type
_entity_poly.pdbx_seq_one_letter_code
_entity_poly.pdbx_strand_id
1 'polypeptide(L)'
;MIGVNMNSLPHERKITYQMIKYIRLCRNMTQEQFGEACKMDRSVLAKLERGELPLSPHYEAKIMDGIRALNISQLELVSVKRVVELKAQRGVN
;
A
#
# COMPACT_ATOMS: atom_id res chain seq x y z
N MET A 1 -14.31 24.50 -23.69
CA MET A 1 -13.80 23.21 -23.19
C MET A 1 -12.48 23.49 -22.49
N ILE A 2 -12.44 23.39 -21.17
CA ILE A 2 -11.17 23.56 -20.44
C ILE A 2 -10.36 22.29 -20.68
N GLY A 3 -9.22 22.42 -21.35
CA GLY A 3 -8.27 21.34 -21.56
C GLY A 3 -7.69 20.91 -20.22
N VAL A 4 -8.26 19.86 -19.63
CA VAL A 4 -7.72 19.26 -18.40
C VAL A 4 -6.45 18.51 -18.80
N ASN A 5 -5.30 19.06 -18.42
CA ASN A 5 -4.01 18.41 -18.57
C ASN A 5 -3.96 17.20 -17.61
N MET A 6 -4.23 15.99 -18.11
CA MET A 6 -4.25 14.77 -17.29
C MET A 6 -2.89 14.41 -16.68
N ASN A 7 -1.80 15.07 -17.09
CA ASN A 7 -0.45 14.81 -16.57
C ASN A 7 -0.09 15.62 -15.32
N SER A 8 -0.93 16.58 -14.90
CA SER A 8 -0.65 17.45 -13.74
C SER A 8 -1.52 17.20 -12.52
N LEU A 9 -2.32 16.13 -12.52
CA LEU A 9 -2.96 15.68 -11.29
C LEU A 9 -1.88 14.96 -10.48
N PRO A 10 -1.47 15.45 -9.29
CA PRO A 10 -0.68 14.64 -8.39
C PRO A 10 -1.48 13.35 -8.23
N HIS A 11 -0.94 12.23 -8.72
CA HIS A 11 -1.56 10.94 -8.50
C HIS A 11 -1.51 10.76 -7.00
N GLU A 12 -2.61 11.10 -6.32
CA GLU A 12 -2.71 11.06 -4.88
C GLU A 12 -2.60 9.58 -4.53
N ARG A 13 -1.36 9.16 -4.23
CA ARG A 13 -1.03 7.75 -4.01
C ARG A 13 -1.95 7.28 -2.90
N LYS A 14 -2.78 6.27 -3.22
CA LYS A 14 -3.81 5.79 -2.30
C LYS A 14 -3.20 5.08 -1.10
N ILE A 15 -1.98 4.58 -1.29
CA ILE A 15 -1.21 3.83 -0.32
C ILE A 15 0.26 4.27 -0.33
N THR A 16 0.90 4.24 0.84
CA THR A 16 2.34 4.47 0.99
C THR A 16 3.05 3.16 1.38
N TYR A 17 4.38 3.12 1.25
CA TYR A 17 5.13 1.90 1.57
C TYR A 17 5.00 1.49 3.04
N GLN A 18 4.93 2.48 3.95
CA GLN A 18 4.73 2.23 5.38
C GLN A 18 3.38 1.57 5.67
N MET A 19 2.36 1.81 4.84
CA MET A 19 1.03 1.22 5.01
C MET A 19 1.00 -0.26 4.68
N ILE A 20 1.81 -0.73 3.73
CA ILE A 20 1.76 -2.10 3.17
C ILE A 20 1.82 -3.15 4.27
N LYS A 21 2.77 -3.00 5.21
CA LYS A 21 2.92 -3.91 6.35
C LYS A 21 1.64 -3.99 7.19
N TYR A 22 1.01 -2.86 7.48
CA TYR A 22 -0.20 -2.84 8.32
C TYR A 22 -1.44 -3.33 7.57
N ILE A 23 -1.53 -3.06 6.27
CA ILE A 23 -2.58 -3.63 5.40
C ILE A 23 -2.52 -5.16 5.43
N ARG A 24 -1.32 -5.74 5.28
CA ARG A 24 -1.12 -7.19 5.40
C ARG A 24 -1.54 -7.72 6.78
N LEU A 25 -1.18 -7.01 7.84
CA LEU A 25 -1.49 -7.41 9.21
C LEU A 25 -2.98 -7.31 9.54
N CYS A 26 -3.79 -6.53 8.82
CA CYS A 26 -5.27 -6.53 8.97
C CYS A 26 -5.90 -7.91 8.71
N ARG A 27 -5.18 -8.83 8.07
CA ARG A 27 -5.61 -10.21 7.83
C ARG A 27 -4.68 -11.24 8.47
N ASN A 28 -3.76 -10.81 9.35
CA ASN A 28 -2.75 -11.65 9.99
C ASN A 28 -1.91 -12.49 9.00
N MET A 29 -1.68 -11.96 7.80
CA MET A 29 -0.99 -12.68 6.73
C MET A 29 0.53 -12.55 6.84
N THR A 30 1.25 -13.60 6.43
CA THR A 30 2.70 -13.53 6.17
C THR A 30 2.99 -12.75 4.89
N GLN A 31 4.24 -12.32 4.70
CA GLN A 31 4.65 -11.66 3.45
C GLN A 31 4.46 -12.57 2.23
N GLU A 32 4.57 -13.88 2.40
CA GLU A 32 4.34 -14.86 1.34
C GLU A 32 2.87 -14.88 0.93
N GLN A 33 1.97 -15.07 1.90
CA GLN A 33 0.52 -15.09 1.66
C GLN A 33 0.01 -13.78 1.05
N PHE A 34 0.50 -12.63 1.53
CA PHE A 34 0.09 -11.34 0.97
C PHE A 34 0.71 -11.09 -0.41
N GLY A 35 1.93 -11.57 -0.64
CA GLY A 35 2.57 -11.55 -1.94
C GLY A 35 1.76 -12.33 -2.97
N GLU A 36 1.29 -13.52 -2.61
CA GLU A 36 0.40 -14.34 -3.45
C GLU A 36 -0.90 -13.59 -3.78
N ALA A 37 -1.56 -12.99 -2.79
CA ALA A 37 -2.78 -12.18 -2.99
C ALA A 37 -2.53 -10.99 -3.93
N CYS A 38 -1.35 -10.37 -3.87
CA CYS A 38 -0.94 -9.26 -4.73
C CYS A 38 -0.24 -9.70 -6.03
N LYS A 39 -0.14 -11.02 -6.31
CA LYS A 39 0.57 -11.58 -7.47
C LYS A 39 2.01 -11.05 -7.60
N MET A 40 2.74 -11.08 -6.50
CA MET A 40 4.14 -10.65 -6.40
C MET A 40 4.98 -11.56 -5.50
N ASP A 41 6.27 -11.65 -5.80
CA ASP A 41 7.19 -12.43 -4.98
C ASP A 41 7.32 -11.85 -3.57
N ARG A 42 7.47 -12.74 -2.59
CA ARG A 42 7.75 -12.40 -1.18
C ARG A 42 8.92 -11.42 -1.04
N SER A 43 9.98 -11.61 -1.82
CA SER A 43 11.18 -10.77 -1.78
C SER A 43 10.90 -9.34 -2.26
N VAL A 44 10.05 -9.17 -3.26
CA VAL A 44 9.61 -7.86 -3.78
C VAL A 44 8.74 -7.17 -2.73
N LEU A 45 7.75 -7.85 -2.17
CA LEU A 45 6.91 -7.30 -1.11
C LEU A 45 7.75 -6.87 0.10
N ALA A 46 8.73 -7.68 0.51
CA ALA A 46 9.59 -7.36 1.64
C ALA A 46 10.42 -6.08 1.39
N LYS A 47 10.94 -5.88 0.17
CA LYS A 47 11.65 -4.64 -0.21
C LYS A 47 10.72 -3.43 -0.25
N LEU A 48 9.49 -3.61 -0.72
CA LEU A 48 8.46 -2.56 -0.70
C LEU A 48 8.11 -2.16 0.74
N GLU A 49 7.84 -3.12 1.64
CA GLU A 49 7.53 -2.84 3.05
C GLU A 49 8.65 -2.08 3.78
N ARG A 50 9.91 -2.28 3.38
CA ARG A 50 11.06 -1.56 3.94
C ARG A 50 11.35 -0.22 3.27
N GLY A 51 10.68 0.10 2.16
CA GLY A 51 10.96 1.30 1.37
C GLY A 51 12.27 1.21 0.56
N GLU A 52 12.88 0.02 0.45
CA GLU A 52 14.07 -0.23 -0.37
C GLU A 52 13.74 -0.26 -1.87
N LEU A 53 12.50 -0.62 -2.20
CA LEU A 53 11.97 -0.58 -3.55
C LEU A 53 10.92 0.54 -3.63
N PRO A 54 11.00 1.46 -4.61
CA PRO A 54 10.00 2.50 -4.76
C PRO A 54 8.65 1.87 -5.12
N LEU A 55 7.60 2.34 -4.44
CA LEU A 55 6.22 2.02 -4.77
C LEU A 55 5.85 2.70 -6.11
N SER A 56 6.13 1.99 -7.20
CA SER A 56 5.79 2.40 -8.57
C SER A 56 4.30 2.19 -8.85
N PRO A 57 3.73 2.83 -9.88
CA PRO A 57 2.33 2.62 -10.27
C PRO A 57 1.98 1.14 -10.53
N HIS A 58 2.95 0.36 -11.05
CA HIS A 58 2.79 -1.08 -11.26
C HIS A 58 2.61 -1.84 -9.93
N TYR A 59 3.45 -1.55 -8.93
CA TYR A 59 3.34 -2.19 -7.61
C TYR A 59 2.12 -1.71 -6.84
N GLU A 60 1.78 -0.42 -6.94
CA GLU A 60 0.56 0.13 -6.34
C GLU A 60 -0.68 -0.56 -6.90
N ALA A 61 -0.78 -0.74 -8.22
CA ALA A 61 -1.89 -1.46 -8.84
C ALA A 61 -2.03 -2.90 -8.32
N LYS A 62 -0.92 -3.64 -8.25
CA LYS A 62 -0.90 -5.02 -7.71
C LYS A 62 -1.36 -5.09 -6.25
N ILE A 63 -0.91 -4.16 -5.42
CA ILE A 63 -1.31 -4.12 -4.00
C ILE A 63 -2.79 -3.75 -3.88
N MET A 64 -3.28 -2.80 -4.68
CA MET A 64 -4.70 -2.44 -4.71
C MET A 64 -5.58 -3.62 -5.16
N ASP A 65 -5.12 -4.46 -6.09
CA ASP A 65 -5.81 -5.68 -6.47
C ASP A 65 -5.83 -6.70 -5.33
N GLY A 66 -4.72 -6.87 -4.60
CA GLY A 66 -4.68 -7.71 -3.39
C GLY A 66 -5.61 -7.21 -2.29
N ILE A 67 -5.67 -5.90 -2.05
CA ILE A 67 -6.59 -5.26 -1.09
C ILE A 67 -8.05 -5.59 -1.45
N ARG A 68 -8.41 -5.48 -2.73
CA ARG A 68 -9.75 -5.84 -3.23
C ARG A 68 -10.03 -7.33 -3.05
N ALA A 69 -9.08 -8.19 -3.41
CA ALA A 69 -9.23 -9.65 -3.27
C ALA A 69 -9.43 -10.10 -1.82
N LEU A 70 -8.81 -9.38 -0.87
CA LEU A 70 -8.91 -9.65 0.58
C LEU A 70 -10.10 -8.94 1.26
N ASN A 71 -10.95 -8.27 0.48
CA ASN A 71 -12.08 -7.47 0.96
C ASN A 71 -11.67 -6.50 2.08
N ILE A 72 -10.54 -5.83 1.93
CA ILE A 72 -10.11 -4.78 2.86
C ILE A 72 -10.91 -3.52 2.51
N SER A 73 -11.74 -3.08 3.45
CA SER A 73 -12.63 -1.95 3.29
C SER A 73 -11.87 -0.62 3.28
N GLN A 74 -12.50 0.41 2.71
CA GLN A 74 -11.94 1.77 2.75
C GLN A 74 -11.74 2.28 4.18
N LEU A 75 -12.63 1.91 5.12
CA LEU A 75 -12.49 2.27 6.53
C LEU A 75 -11.24 1.66 7.17
N GLU A 76 -10.93 0.40 6.84
CA GLU A 76 -9.69 -0.26 7.27
C GLU A 76 -8.46 0.45 6.70
N LEU A 77 -8.47 0.85 5.42
CA LEU A 77 -7.35 1.60 4.82
C LEU A 77 -7.13 2.96 5.49
N VAL A 78 -8.20 3.70 5.77
CA VAL A 78 -8.13 4.98 6.50
C VAL A 78 -7.56 4.76 7.91
N SER A 79 -7.99 3.69 8.58
CA SER A 79 -7.49 3.34 9.90
C SER A 79 -6.00 2.99 9.87
N VAL A 80 -5.55 2.24 8.87
CA VAL A 80 -4.14 1.92 8.65
C VAL A 80 -3.32 3.19 8.41
N LYS A 81 -3.81 4.10 7.55
CA LYS A 81 -3.16 5.40 7.32
C LYS A 81 -2.98 6.15 8.63
N ARG A 82 -4.02 6.21 9.47
CA ARG A 82 -3.95 6.86 10.78
C ARG A 82 -2.93 6.22 11.72
N VAL A 83 -2.84 4.88 11.74
CA VAL A 83 -1.84 4.16 12.54
C VAL A 83 -0.42 4.50 12.11
N VAL A 84 -0.16 4.55 10.80
CA VAL A 84 1.15 4.94 10.24
C VAL A 84 1.49 6.38 10.62
N GLU A 85 0.56 7.32 10.47
CA GLU A 85 0.75 8.73 10.85
C GLU A 85 1.12 8.88 12.33
N LEU A 86 0.39 8.20 13.23
CA LEU A 86 0.65 8.24 14.66
C LEU A 86 2.02 7.64 15.02
N LYS A 87 2.46 6.61 14.30
CA LYS A 87 3.77 6.01 14.49
C LYS A 87 4.89 6.93 14.02
N ALA A 88 4.73 7.55 12.86
CA ALA A 88 5.65 8.55 12.35
C ALA A 88 5.79 9.74 13.32
N GLN A 89 4.68 10.21 13.89
CA GLN A 89 4.70 11.28 14.91
C GLN A 89 5.48 10.89 16.18
N ARG A 90 5.50 9.60 16.54
CA ARG A 90 6.27 9.08 17.68
C ARG A 90 7.74 8.79 17.34
N GLY A 91 8.17 8.99 16.09
CA GLY A 91 9.50 8.62 15.61
C GLY A 91 9.71 7.10 15.48
N VAL A 92 8.63 6.32 15.40
CA VAL A 92 8.68 4.86 15.25
C VAL A 92 8.27 4.51 13.82
N ASN A 93 9.15 3.86 13.06
CA ASN A 93 8.84 3.34 11.71
C ASN A 93 8.66 1.82 11.73
#